data_AF-F4Q2C9-F1
#
_entry.id   AF-F4Q2C9-F1
#
_cell.length_a   1.000
_cell.length_b   1.000
_cell.length_c   1.000
_cell.angle_alpha   90.00
_cell.angle_beta   90.00
_cell.angle_gamma   90.00
#
_symmetry.space_group_name_H-M   'P 1'
#
loop_
_entity.id
_entity.type
_entity.pdbx_description
1 polymer ?
#
loop_
_entity_poly.entity_id
_entity_poly.type
_entity_poly.pdbx_seq_one_letter_code
_entity_poly.pdbx_strand_id
1 'polypeptide(L)'
;MKYHSIIIIFVLVTQSIAYASDISFNTNINCTNGCSFSDRDNWVGGVKPGQNDNVIIDMSSSEFASTIIIMTGPSQLNFRSLNVICNDWSKTLLLTTTPDIYLQTFNLVVNGTVSISIHSFAEFTVDSTLDIGAYSSISVGGDLTSNITNADAYSTITLYSGAQFSTLTIAYLNGLIDGPSDSLVEIDGYVSVQGSINVGMFTFETASVTHPGTLNVGIMSPVGNLTISSGGLVTVGQVLTASSIIVVGSSTFNISGPTTTYSAIEAVYTDSTSTVYISSDQGTTLLRNVESYGTITINGVSASISNGIIAYLNLVLKPDSAEQQPITTIQNTKVGVVVCDTDVFDSSSYISLNCVDYCELSEIQPPAYNLQIGVSSPGGFLNLTKSDISLAGGGSRITASSKSTIIFNNTMVDTNSNSIYVDTNSQVLIQNSNINGPFLVDHSTITVHGQSSVNNIEMTASVLNVVQGVLTITTDLLVTQGSTINVILQSLIVNPTNTPINVHGQDVSISQSNLVVQSSANTIADPDTLYYVMASPKYIDVPFSNCTFTPIQSSLTTPNFTESLYNDYVYLIFDFQTNN
;
A
#
# COMPACT_ATOMS: atom_id res chain seq x y z
N MET A 1 -80.63 42.73 30.51
CA MET A 1 -79.88 41.70 29.75
C MET A 1 -80.26 41.79 28.28
N LYS A 2 -79.38 42.35 27.44
CA LYS A 2 -79.41 42.14 25.98
C LYS A 2 -77.96 42.05 25.50
N TYR A 3 -77.71 40.98 24.75
CA TYR A 3 -76.42 40.41 24.38
C TYR A 3 -75.66 41.27 23.38
N HIS A 4 -74.33 41.23 23.49
CA HIS A 4 -73.37 41.66 22.48
C HIS A 4 -73.48 40.77 21.24
N SER A 5 -73.49 41.37 20.04
CA SER A 5 -73.17 40.67 18.80
C SER A 5 -71.83 41.19 18.29
N ILE A 6 -70.81 40.37 18.47
CA ILE A 6 -69.47 40.51 17.88
C ILE A 6 -69.57 40.03 16.43
N ILE A 7 -69.22 40.89 15.48
CA ILE A 7 -69.02 40.51 14.07
C ILE A 7 -67.64 39.88 13.98
N ILE A 8 -67.59 38.55 13.80
CA ILE A 8 -66.38 37.81 13.44
C ILE A 8 -66.32 37.77 11.91
N ILE A 9 -65.35 38.49 11.32
CA ILE A 9 -65.02 38.36 9.89
C ILE A 9 -64.11 37.14 9.76
N PHE A 10 -64.65 36.05 9.21
CA PHE A 10 -63.86 34.90 8.77
C PHE A 10 -63.20 35.26 7.42
N VAL A 11 -61.93 35.66 7.44
CA VAL A 11 -61.10 35.66 6.24
C VAL A 11 -60.62 34.23 6.03
N LEU A 12 -61.33 33.47 5.21
CA LEU A 12 -60.84 32.22 4.65
C LEU A 12 -59.69 32.53 3.71
N VAL A 13 -58.46 32.43 4.20
CA VAL A 13 -57.28 32.25 3.36
C VAL A 13 -57.32 30.80 2.88
N THR A 14 -57.96 30.55 1.74
CA THR A 14 -57.80 29.28 1.03
C THR A 14 -56.37 29.23 0.50
N GLN A 15 -55.47 28.57 1.23
CA GLN A 15 -54.25 28.07 0.60
C GLN A 15 -54.69 27.01 -0.41
N SER A 16 -54.66 27.34 -1.69
CA SER A 16 -54.80 26.35 -2.76
C SER A 16 -53.62 25.39 -2.63
N ILE A 17 -53.87 24.19 -2.11
CA ILE A 17 -52.95 23.07 -2.25
C ILE A 17 -52.94 22.77 -3.75
N ALA A 18 -51.91 23.23 -4.46
CA ALA A 18 -51.74 22.89 -5.87
C ALA A 18 -51.42 21.40 -5.95
N TYR A 19 -52.37 20.60 -6.43
CA TYR A 19 -52.14 19.20 -6.76
C TYR A 19 -51.27 19.15 -8.03
N ALA A 20 -50.26 18.29 -8.04
CA ALA A 20 -49.51 18.01 -9.25
C ALA A 20 -50.43 17.35 -10.27
N SER A 21 -50.50 17.89 -11.49
CA SER A 21 -51.29 17.31 -12.58
C SER A 21 -50.39 16.53 -13.53
N ASP A 22 -50.85 15.38 -14.02
CA ASP A 22 -50.13 14.57 -15.00
C ASP A 22 -50.44 15.10 -16.41
N ILE A 23 -49.41 15.50 -17.17
CA ILE A 23 -49.54 16.02 -18.52
C ILE A 23 -48.72 15.14 -19.47
N SER A 24 -49.41 14.48 -20.40
CA SER A 24 -48.80 13.57 -21.36
C SER A 24 -48.46 14.24 -22.69
N PHE A 25 -47.36 13.83 -23.31
CA PHE A 25 -46.99 14.23 -24.66
C PHE A 25 -47.92 13.57 -25.70
N ASN A 26 -48.28 14.31 -26.74
CA ASN A 26 -49.22 13.84 -27.75
C ASN A 26 -48.54 12.85 -28.73
N THR A 27 -49.13 11.66 -28.91
CA THR A 27 -48.56 10.56 -29.71
C THR A 27 -48.63 10.79 -31.22
N ASN A 28 -49.49 11.70 -31.69
CA ASN A 28 -49.77 11.92 -33.11
C ASN A 28 -48.88 12.99 -33.77
N ILE A 29 -47.77 13.37 -33.14
CA ILE A 29 -46.94 14.50 -33.58
C ILE A 29 -45.59 14.00 -34.09
N ASN A 30 -45.22 14.45 -35.28
CA ASN A 30 -43.93 14.13 -35.87
C ASN A 30 -42.85 15.11 -35.40
N CYS A 31 -42.05 14.66 -34.42
CA CYS A 31 -40.94 15.42 -33.85
C CYS A 31 -39.56 15.06 -34.43
N THR A 32 -39.51 14.45 -35.62
CA THR A 32 -38.23 14.02 -36.24
C THR A 32 -37.31 15.21 -36.55
N ASN A 33 -37.87 16.40 -36.78
CA ASN A 33 -37.13 17.64 -37.05
C ASN A 33 -37.09 18.61 -35.85
N GLY A 34 -37.53 18.17 -34.67
CA GLY A 34 -37.62 19.01 -33.47
C GLY A 34 -39.04 19.48 -33.15
N CYS A 35 -39.47 19.21 -31.93
CA CYS A 35 -40.69 19.75 -31.32
C CYS A 35 -40.32 20.66 -30.16
N SER A 36 -40.94 21.84 -30.08
CA SER A 36 -40.73 22.76 -28.96
C SER A 36 -41.46 22.26 -27.73
N PHE A 37 -40.77 22.18 -26.58
CA PHE A 37 -41.42 21.88 -25.29
C PHE A 37 -42.51 22.90 -24.91
N SER A 38 -42.34 24.15 -25.36
CA SER A 38 -43.27 25.26 -25.05
C SER A 38 -44.52 25.30 -25.92
N ASP A 39 -44.59 24.49 -26.98
CA ASP A 39 -45.76 24.46 -27.86
C ASP A 39 -46.89 23.66 -27.21
N ARG A 40 -48.06 24.29 -27.06
CA ARG A 40 -49.23 23.68 -26.42
C ARG A 40 -49.78 22.52 -27.24
N ASP A 41 -49.65 22.58 -28.56
CA ASP A 41 -50.19 21.54 -29.45
C ASP A 41 -49.43 20.21 -29.28
N ASN A 42 -48.21 20.27 -28.73
CA ASN A 42 -47.40 19.09 -28.41
C ASN A 42 -47.91 18.26 -27.24
N TRP A 43 -48.86 18.78 -26.46
CA TRP A 43 -49.35 18.17 -25.23
C TRP A 43 -50.80 17.73 -25.35
N VAL A 44 -51.14 16.61 -24.72
CA VAL A 44 -52.52 16.11 -24.69
C VAL A 44 -53.42 17.16 -24.03
N GLY A 45 -54.49 17.55 -24.72
CA GLY A 45 -55.44 18.57 -24.26
C GLY A 45 -55.01 20.02 -24.50
N GLY A 46 -53.86 20.27 -25.17
CA GLY A 46 -53.41 21.63 -25.49
C GLY A 46 -52.90 22.42 -24.28
N VAL A 47 -52.50 21.73 -23.22
CA VAL A 47 -52.04 22.34 -21.96
C VAL A 47 -50.52 22.23 -21.86
N LYS A 48 -49.84 23.38 -21.87
CA LYS A 48 -48.39 23.44 -21.62
C LYS A 48 -48.10 23.07 -20.16
N PRO A 49 -47.09 22.22 -19.88
CA PRO A 49 -46.65 21.92 -18.52
C PRO A 49 -46.21 23.16 -17.73
N GLY A 50 -46.62 23.22 -16.47
CA GLY A 50 -46.19 24.20 -15.47
C GLY A 50 -45.43 23.58 -14.31
N GLN A 51 -44.91 24.44 -13.42
CA GLN A 51 -43.93 24.12 -12.37
C GLN A 51 -44.28 22.93 -11.47
N ASN A 52 -45.57 22.67 -11.23
CA ASN A 52 -46.01 21.63 -10.31
C ASN A 52 -46.46 20.34 -11.02
N ASP A 53 -46.38 20.28 -12.35
CA ASP A 53 -46.93 19.18 -13.14
C ASP A 53 -45.93 18.04 -13.33
N ASN A 54 -46.45 16.82 -13.44
CA ASN A 54 -45.67 15.65 -13.83
C ASN A 54 -45.83 15.46 -15.34
N VAL A 55 -44.73 15.55 -16.06
CA VAL A 55 -44.68 15.40 -17.51
C VAL A 55 -44.43 13.94 -17.85
N ILE A 56 -45.21 13.37 -18.78
CA ILE A 56 -45.09 11.98 -19.20
C ILE A 56 -44.87 11.91 -20.70
N ILE A 57 -43.76 11.31 -21.13
CA ILE A 57 -43.47 10.95 -22.51
C ILE A 57 -43.45 9.42 -22.59
N ASP A 58 -44.57 8.82 -22.99
CA ASP A 58 -44.69 7.37 -23.13
C ASP A 58 -44.53 6.96 -24.60
N MET A 59 -43.33 6.56 -24.99
CA MET A 59 -42.97 6.11 -26.33
C MET A 59 -43.29 4.63 -26.58
N SER A 60 -44.02 3.95 -25.69
CA SER A 60 -44.37 2.53 -25.84
C SER A 60 -45.33 2.25 -26.99
N SER A 61 -46.12 3.23 -27.45
CA SER A 61 -47.02 3.05 -28.60
C SER A 61 -46.24 3.02 -29.92
N SER A 62 -46.66 2.22 -30.89
CA SER A 62 -46.04 2.16 -32.23
C SER A 62 -46.21 3.45 -33.06
N GLU A 63 -46.96 4.43 -32.56
CA GLU A 63 -47.27 5.68 -33.26
C GLU A 63 -46.11 6.69 -33.21
N PHE A 64 -45.21 6.57 -32.23
CA PHE A 64 -44.03 7.40 -32.15
C PHE A 64 -42.95 6.99 -33.17
N ALA A 65 -42.31 7.99 -33.77
CA ALA A 65 -41.10 7.82 -34.57
C ALA A 65 -39.97 7.17 -33.74
N SER A 66 -38.98 6.56 -34.44
CA SER A 66 -37.79 5.98 -33.81
C SER A 66 -36.92 7.02 -33.07
N THR A 67 -37.04 8.29 -33.43
CA THR A 67 -36.38 9.39 -32.72
C THR A 67 -37.36 10.53 -32.50
N ILE A 68 -37.50 10.96 -31.25
CA ILE A 68 -38.23 12.17 -30.89
C ILE A 68 -37.19 13.22 -30.50
N ILE A 69 -37.16 14.35 -31.21
CA ILE A 69 -36.32 15.48 -30.85
C ILE A 69 -37.19 16.49 -30.11
N ILE A 70 -36.90 16.72 -28.83
CA ILE A 70 -37.50 17.82 -28.08
C ILE A 70 -36.48 18.94 -27.99
N MET A 71 -36.81 20.06 -28.62
CA MET A 71 -36.05 21.28 -28.55
C MET A 71 -36.56 22.10 -27.38
N THR A 72 -35.69 22.35 -26.41
CA THR A 72 -35.97 23.35 -25.38
C THR A 72 -35.43 24.68 -25.94
N GLY A 73 -36.32 25.52 -26.46
CA GLY A 73 -35.96 26.90 -26.77
C GLY A 73 -35.49 27.66 -25.52
N PRO A 74 -35.15 28.96 -25.59
CA PRO A 74 -34.60 29.75 -24.48
C PRO A 74 -35.55 29.92 -23.26
N SER A 75 -36.69 29.23 -23.26
CA SER A 75 -37.64 29.16 -22.17
C SER A 75 -37.33 27.96 -21.26
N GLN A 76 -37.14 28.22 -19.97
CA GLN A 76 -36.90 27.26 -18.90
C GLN A 76 -37.88 26.06 -18.97
N LEU A 77 -37.35 24.83 -18.90
CA LEU A 77 -38.14 23.67 -18.48
C LEU A 77 -38.55 23.91 -17.03
N ASN A 78 -39.85 23.99 -16.77
CA ASN A 78 -40.38 24.33 -15.45
C ASN A 78 -41.57 23.41 -15.16
N PHE A 79 -41.29 22.28 -14.54
CA PHE A 79 -42.25 21.24 -14.14
C PHE A 79 -41.69 20.43 -12.97
N ARG A 80 -42.50 19.61 -12.32
CA ARG A 80 -42.10 18.86 -11.13
C ARG A 80 -41.32 17.58 -11.47
N SER A 81 -41.75 16.86 -12.50
CA SER A 81 -41.05 15.64 -12.95
C SER A 81 -41.19 15.43 -14.45
N LEU A 82 -40.23 14.74 -15.05
CA LEU A 82 -40.29 14.20 -16.40
C LEU A 82 -40.13 12.68 -16.31
N ASN A 83 -41.19 11.97 -16.68
CA ASN A 83 -41.20 10.51 -16.77
C ASN A 83 -41.15 10.12 -18.25
N VAL A 84 -40.06 9.47 -18.66
CA VAL A 84 -39.90 8.96 -20.02
C VAL A 84 -40.01 7.44 -19.98
N ILE A 85 -40.94 6.88 -20.74
CA ILE A 85 -41.24 5.45 -20.74
C ILE A 85 -41.09 4.92 -22.16
N CYS A 86 -40.38 3.81 -22.35
CA CYS A 86 -40.38 3.08 -23.61
C CYS A 86 -40.07 1.60 -23.37
N ASN A 87 -40.65 0.70 -24.17
CA ASN A 87 -40.35 -0.73 -24.11
C ASN A 87 -39.79 -1.25 -25.44
N ASP A 88 -39.23 -0.37 -26.27
CA ASP A 88 -38.64 -0.66 -27.58
C ASP A 88 -37.22 -0.06 -27.68
N TRP A 89 -36.20 -0.91 -27.83
CA TRP A 89 -34.78 -0.51 -27.98
C TRP A 89 -34.49 0.36 -29.20
N SER A 90 -35.40 0.38 -30.19
CA SER A 90 -35.20 1.18 -31.40
C SER A 90 -35.55 2.66 -31.23
N LYS A 91 -36.09 3.06 -30.07
CA LYS A 91 -36.56 4.42 -29.84
C LYS A 91 -35.63 5.26 -28.97
N THR A 92 -35.38 6.49 -29.39
CA THR A 92 -34.51 7.44 -28.72
C THR A 92 -35.24 8.77 -28.50
N LEU A 93 -35.13 9.32 -27.29
CA LEU A 93 -35.53 10.69 -26.99
C LEU A 93 -34.28 11.58 -27.02
N LEU A 94 -34.17 12.43 -28.04
CA LEU A 94 -33.11 13.44 -28.10
C LEU A 94 -33.60 14.71 -27.40
N LEU A 95 -32.96 15.08 -26.29
CA LEU A 95 -33.19 16.36 -25.63
C LEU A 95 -32.11 17.34 -26.11
N THR A 96 -32.50 18.26 -26.98
CA THR A 96 -31.59 19.31 -27.46
C THR A 96 -31.89 20.60 -26.74
N THR A 97 -30.95 21.03 -25.90
CA THR A 97 -30.99 22.36 -25.29
C THR A 97 -30.27 23.36 -26.19
N THR A 98 -30.77 24.59 -26.25
CA THR A 98 -29.99 25.69 -26.84
C THR A 98 -28.97 26.18 -25.80
N PRO A 99 -27.82 26.75 -26.21
CA PRO A 99 -26.81 27.25 -25.27
C PRO A 99 -27.42 28.23 -24.26
N ASP A 100 -26.97 28.19 -23.01
CA ASP A 100 -27.33 29.10 -21.90
C ASP A 100 -28.70 28.88 -21.21
N ILE A 101 -29.24 27.64 -21.17
CA ILE A 101 -30.46 27.35 -20.40
C ILE A 101 -30.13 26.74 -19.04
N TYR A 102 -30.41 27.49 -17.97
CA TYR A 102 -30.62 26.94 -16.63
C TYR A 102 -31.95 26.17 -16.60
N LEU A 103 -31.88 24.86 -16.42
CA LEU A 103 -33.05 24.03 -16.16
C LEU A 103 -33.39 24.14 -14.66
N GLN A 104 -34.62 24.56 -14.33
CA GLN A 104 -35.08 24.59 -12.95
C GLN A 104 -35.80 23.29 -12.59
N THR A 105 -35.22 22.61 -11.60
CA THR A 105 -35.84 21.73 -10.59
C THR A 105 -36.93 20.76 -11.06
N PHE A 106 -36.54 19.56 -11.51
CA PHE A 106 -37.45 18.44 -11.71
C PHE A 106 -36.83 17.09 -11.36
N ASN A 107 -37.66 16.07 -11.13
CA ASN A 107 -37.23 14.66 -11.11
C ASN A 107 -37.21 14.10 -12.53
N LEU A 108 -36.11 13.48 -12.96
CA LEU A 108 -36.05 12.75 -14.23
C LEU A 108 -36.16 11.25 -13.95
N VAL A 109 -37.22 10.61 -14.43
CA VAL A 109 -37.39 9.16 -14.36
C VAL A 109 -37.38 8.60 -15.77
N VAL A 110 -36.38 7.77 -16.06
CA VAL A 110 -36.22 7.09 -17.35
C VAL A 110 -36.54 5.62 -17.12
N ASN A 111 -37.58 5.11 -17.76
CA ASN A 111 -38.05 3.75 -17.52
C ASN A 111 -38.17 2.93 -18.82
N GLY A 112 -37.75 1.67 -18.73
CA GLY A 112 -37.69 0.71 -19.81
C GLY A 112 -36.45 0.89 -20.67
N THR A 113 -36.60 0.90 -21.99
CA THR A 113 -35.50 0.86 -22.97
C THR A 113 -35.35 2.18 -23.71
N VAL A 114 -35.22 3.27 -22.96
CA VAL A 114 -35.13 4.62 -23.52
C VAL A 114 -33.67 5.05 -23.60
N SER A 115 -33.27 5.63 -24.73
CA SER A 115 -32.03 6.38 -24.84
C SER A 115 -32.33 7.88 -24.77
N ILE A 116 -31.76 8.59 -23.80
CA ILE A 116 -31.78 10.05 -23.73
C ILE A 116 -30.41 10.57 -24.17
N SER A 117 -30.35 11.46 -25.16
CA SER A 117 -29.09 12.13 -25.50
C SER A 117 -29.17 13.62 -25.21
N ILE A 118 -28.21 14.14 -24.45
CA ILE A 118 -28.05 15.54 -24.09
C ILE A 118 -26.91 16.09 -24.95
N HIS A 119 -27.27 16.65 -26.12
CA HIS A 119 -26.32 17.34 -27.00
C HIS A 119 -26.28 18.83 -26.64
N SER A 120 -25.47 19.19 -25.64
CA SER A 120 -25.19 20.60 -25.31
C SER A 120 -23.79 20.79 -24.76
N PHE A 121 -23.17 21.94 -25.09
CA PHE A 121 -22.04 22.49 -24.35
C PHE A 121 -22.49 23.22 -23.07
N ALA A 122 -23.71 22.94 -22.59
CA ALA A 122 -24.37 23.63 -21.48
C ALA A 122 -24.76 22.61 -20.39
N GLU A 123 -24.76 23.08 -19.15
CA GLU A 123 -25.11 22.33 -17.94
C GLU A 123 -26.59 21.87 -17.94
N PHE A 124 -26.82 20.60 -17.62
CA PHE A 124 -28.14 20.00 -17.40
C PHE A 124 -28.27 19.61 -15.93
N THR A 125 -29.13 20.32 -15.18
CA THR A 125 -29.28 20.13 -13.74
C THR A 125 -30.61 19.46 -13.36
N VAL A 126 -30.54 18.41 -12.54
CA VAL A 126 -31.67 17.66 -11.94
C VAL A 126 -31.62 17.85 -10.41
N ASP A 127 -32.24 18.92 -9.90
CA ASP A 127 -32.12 19.36 -8.49
C ASP A 127 -32.64 18.35 -7.43
N SER A 128 -33.42 17.35 -7.85
CA SER A 128 -33.92 16.30 -6.97
C SER A 128 -33.37 14.94 -7.36
N THR A 129 -34.11 14.10 -8.08
CA THR A 129 -33.68 12.72 -8.35
C THR A 129 -33.58 12.44 -9.84
N LEU A 130 -32.44 11.88 -10.25
CA LEU A 130 -32.22 11.22 -11.53
C LEU A 130 -32.36 9.71 -11.35
N ASP A 131 -33.48 9.15 -11.82
CA ASP A 131 -33.74 7.71 -11.82
C ASP A 131 -33.59 7.15 -13.23
N ILE A 132 -32.62 6.25 -13.43
CA ILE A 132 -32.37 5.57 -14.70
C ILE A 132 -32.68 4.09 -14.50
N GLY A 133 -33.81 3.66 -15.03
CA GLY A 133 -34.27 2.28 -14.97
C GLY A 133 -33.40 1.32 -15.78
N ALA A 134 -33.52 0.04 -15.48
CA ALA A 134 -32.79 -1.01 -16.18
C ALA A 134 -32.98 -0.93 -17.70
N TYR A 135 -31.90 -1.11 -18.46
CA TYR A 135 -31.85 -1.03 -19.93
C TYR A 135 -32.11 0.35 -20.54
N SER A 136 -32.29 1.39 -19.73
CA SER A 136 -32.28 2.77 -20.19
C SER A 136 -30.85 3.27 -20.33
N SER A 137 -30.64 4.22 -21.23
CA SER A 137 -29.36 4.88 -21.41
C SER A 137 -29.49 6.40 -21.42
N ILE A 138 -28.47 7.08 -20.93
CA ILE A 138 -28.29 8.52 -21.05
C ILE A 138 -26.91 8.81 -21.61
N SER A 139 -26.85 9.63 -22.65
CA SER A 139 -25.59 10.11 -23.25
C SER A 139 -25.43 11.60 -22.92
N VAL A 140 -24.27 11.97 -22.39
CA VAL A 140 -23.97 13.30 -21.87
C VAL A 140 -22.84 13.94 -22.67
N GLY A 141 -23.15 15.04 -23.36
CA GLY A 141 -22.17 15.83 -24.14
C GLY A 141 -21.54 17.02 -23.42
N GLY A 142 -22.09 17.42 -22.27
CA GLY A 142 -21.61 18.52 -21.43
C GLY A 142 -21.65 18.11 -19.96
N ASP A 143 -22.23 18.95 -19.11
CA ASP A 143 -22.32 18.66 -17.67
C ASP A 143 -23.74 18.16 -17.33
N LEU A 144 -23.83 17.04 -16.62
CA LEU A 144 -25.06 16.52 -16.05
C LEU A 144 -24.94 16.52 -14.52
N THR A 145 -25.64 17.42 -13.86
CA THR A 145 -25.64 17.51 -12.39
C THR A 145 -26.96 17.02 -11.85
N SER A 146 -26.93 16.22 -10.78
CA SER A 146 -28.12 15.80 -10.04
C SER A 146 -27.91 15.96 -8.54
N ASN A 147 -28.99 16.03 -7.75
CA ASN A 147 -28.83 15.97 -6.30
C ASN A 147 -28.70 14.51 -5.81
N ILE A 148 -29.59 13.63 -6.26
CA ILE A 148 -29.57 12.18 -6.04
C ILE A 148 -29.59 11.46 -7.38
N THR A 149 -28.77 10.43 -7.56
CA THR A 149 -28.84 9.52 -8.72
C THR A 149 -29.13 8.09 -8.29
N ASN A 150 -30.09 7.45 -8.95
CA ASN A 150 -30.29 6.00 -8.94
C ASN A 150 -30.15 5.47 -10.36
N ALA A 151 -29.11 4.67 -10.61
CA ALA A 151 -28.90 3.97 -11.88
C ALA A 151 -29.05 2.47 -11.63
N ASP A 152 -30.10 1.87 -12.17
CA ASP A 152 -30.41 0.46 -12.02
C ASP A 152 -29.40 -0.45 -12.73
N ALA A 153 -29.40 -1.74 -12.36
CA ALA A 153 -28.63 -2.73 -13.09
C ALA A 153 -28.99 -2.71 -14.59
N TYR A 154 -27.98 -2.84 -15.45
CA TYR A 154 -28.11 -2.77 -16.92
C TYR A 154 -28.49 -1.40 -17.49
N SER A 155 -28.56 -0.33 -16.70
CA SER A 155 -28.62 1.03 -17.25
C SER A 155 -27.25 1.47 -17.76
N THR A 156 -27.21 2.49 -18.62
CA THR A 156 -25.94 3.06 -19.12
C THR A 156 -25.91 4.59 -19.03
N ILE A 157 -24.83 5.17 -18.52
CA ILE A 157 -24.48 6.58 -18.66
C ILE A 157 -23.24 6.65 -19.54
N THR A 158 -23.32 7.30 -20.70
CA THR A 158 -22.18 7.48 -21.60
C THR A 158 -21.74 8.94 -21.59
N LEU A 159 -20.48 9.18 -21.22
CA LEU A 159 -19.86 10.51 -21.23
C LEU A 159 -19.07 10.69 -22.53
N TYR A 160 -19.29 11.80 -23.21
CA TYR A 160 -18.45 12.21 -24.34
C TYR A 160 -17.16 12.90 -23.83
N SER A 161 -16.23 13.19 -24.75
CA SER A 161 -14.95 13.86 -24.42
C SER A 161 -15.19 15.19 -23.71
N GLY A 162 -14.57 15.34 -22.55
CA GLY A 162 -14.70 16.50 -21.66
C GLY A 162 -16.04 16.61 -20.91
N ALA A 163 -16.94 15.63 -21.03
CA ALA A 163 -18.23 15.65 -20.33
C ALA A 163 -18.07 15.30 -18.84
N GLN A 164 -18.95 15.88 -18.03
CA GLN A 164 -18.99 15.69 -16.58
C GLN A 164 -20.35 15.14 -16.14
N PHE A 165 -20.34 14.18 -15.22
CA PHE A 165 -21.51 13.73 -14.49
C PHE A 165 -21.32 13.96 -12.99
N SER A 166 -22.22 14.72 -12.38
CA SER A 166 -22.14 15.12 -10.97
C SER A 166 -23.36 14.68 -10.17
N THR A 167 -23.14 14.25 -8.93
CA THR A 167 -24.21 14.02 -7.94
C THR A 167 -23.86 14.69 -6.61
N LEU A 168 -24.74 15.56 -6.10
CA LEU A 168 -24.42 16.41 -4.95
C LEU A 168 -24.52 15.71 -3.59
N THR A 169 -25.33 14.65 -3.46
CA THR A 169 -25.54 14.01 -2.14
C THR A 169 -25.38 12.50 -2.15
N ILE A 170 -26.17 11.77 -2.94
CA ILE A 170 -26.18 10.31 -2.91
C ILE A 170 -26.30 9.74 -4.32
N ALA A 171 -25.41 8.82 -4.66
CA ALA A 171 -25.46 8.07 -5.91
C ALA A 171 -25.48 6.55 -5.66
N TYR A 172 -26.48 5.86 -6.22
CA TYR A 172 -26.51 4.40 -6.32
C TYR A 172 -26.28 4.00 -7.77
N LEU A 173 -25.11 3.47 -8.07
CA LEU A 173 -24.61 3.22 -9.42
C LEU A 173 -24.50 1.71 -9.65
N ASN A 174 -25.61 1.10 -10.08
CA ASN A 174 -25.71 -0.34 -10.35
C ASN A 174 -25.54 -0.68 -11.84
N GLY A 175 -25.60 0.33 -12.72
CA GLY A 175 -25.41 0.21 -14.17
C GLY A 175 -23.98 0.48 -14.65
N LEU A 176 -23.81 0.68 -15.95
CA LEU A 176 -22.56 1.09 -16.58
C LEU A 176 -22.46 2.62 -16.62
N ILE A 177 -21.31 3.18 -16.25
CA ILE A 177 -20.88 4.52 -16.62
C ILE A 177 -19.60 4.37 -17.43
N ASP A 178 -19.58 4.90 -18.65
CA ASP A 178 -18.45 4.78 -19.56
C ASP A 178 -18.11 6.13 -20.18
N GLY A 179 -16.82 6.44 -20.23
CA GLY A 179 -16.32 7.71 -20.75
C GLY A 179 -14.83 7.67 -21.11
N PRO A 180 -14.38 8.59 -21.98
CA PRO A 180 -12.97 8.73 -22.34
C PRO A 180 -12.10 9.23 -21.17
N SER A 181 -10.78 9.22 -21.35
CA SER A 181 -9.79 9.58 -20.31
C SER A 181 -9.87 11.03 -19.81
N ASP A 182 -10.59 11.90 -20.50
CA ASP A 182 -10.84 13.30 -20.14
C ASP A 182 -12.26 13.54 -19.57
N SER A 183 -13.03 12.48 -19.35
CA SER A 183 -14.35 12.55 -18.69
C SER A 183 -14.22 12.55 -17.17
N LEU A 184 -15.23 13.14 -16.50
CA LEU A 184 -15.29 13.28 -15.05
C LEU A 184 -16.61 12.75 -14.49
N VAL A 185 -16.51 11.99 -13.40
CA VAL A 185 -17.63 11.70 -12.50
C VAL A 185 -17.32 12.27 -11.11
N GLU A 186 -18.17 13.17 -10.62
CA GLU A 186 -18.00 13.87 -9.36
C GLU A 186 -19.16 13.62 -8.41
N ILE A 187 -18.89 13.07 -7.23
CA ILE A 187 -19.94 12.79 -6.23
C ILE A 187 -19.63 13.53 -4.93
N ASP A 188 -20.26 14.68 -4.69
CA ASP A 188 -20.07 15.51 -3.49
C ASP A 188 -20.73 14.92 -2.23
N GLY A 189 -20.88 13.61 -2.18
CA GLY A 189 -21.42 12.89 -1.04
C GLY A 189 -21.11 11.40 -1.10
N TYR A 190 -22.11 10.58 -0.78
CA TYR A 190 -21.97 9.13 -0.71
C TYR A 190 -22.26 8.46 -2.06
N VAL A 191 -21.38 7.56 -2.50
CA VAL A 191 -21.61 6.71 -3.68
C VAL A 191 -21.53 5.22 -3.32
N SER A 192 -22.52 4.46 -3.78
CA SER A 192 -22.53 3.00 -3.76
C SER A 192 -22.43 2.47 -5.19
N VAL A 193 -21.36 1.75 -5.49
CA VAL A 193 -21.09 1.17 -6.81
C VAL A 193 -21.28 -0.35 -6.76
N GLN A 194 -22.27 -0.83 -7.51
CA GLN A 194 -22.48 -2.26 -7.81
C GLN A 194 -22.45 -2.54 -9.31
N GLY A 195 -22.33 -1.50 -10.14
CA GLY A 195 -22.15 -1.60 -11.57
C GLY A 195 -20.70 -1.40 -12.02
N SER A 196 -20.50 -0.90 -13.24
CA SER A 196 -19.16 -0.67 -13.80
C SER A 196 -18.97 0.80 -14.12
N ILE A 197 -17.87 1.41 -13.65
CA ILE A 197 -17.52 2.79 -13.92
C ILE A 197 -16.15 2.82 -14.58
N ASN A 198 -16.08 3.34 -15.81
CA ASN A 198 -14.86 3.47 -16.61
C ASN A 198 -14.73 4.92 -17.08
N VAL A 199 -13.93 5.74 -16.40
CA VAL A 199 -13.83 7.18 -16.69
C VAL A 199 -12.42 7.71 -16.46
N GLY A 200 -12.15 8.93 -16.95
CA GLY A 200 -10.87 9.60 -16.75
C GLY A 200 -10.59 9.93 -15.29
N MET A 201 -11.56 10.58 -14.63
CA MET A 201 -11.44 11.02 -13.24
C MET A 201 -12.71 10.70 -12.45
N PHE A 202 -12.52 10.24 -11.21
CA PHE A 202 -13.59 9.96 -10.25
C PHE A 202 -13.30 10.64 -8.91
N THR A 203 -14.19 11.55 -8.51
CA THR A 203 -14.10 12.27 -7.23
C THR A 203 -15.30 11.90 -6.35
N PHE A 204 -15.07 11.78 -5.05
CA PHE A 204 -16.12 11.44 -4.09
C PHE A 204 -15.81 11.90 -2.68
N GLU A 205 -16.84 12.17 -1.86
CA GLU A 205 -16.67 12.30 -0.41
C GLU A 205 -16.53 10.94 0.26
N THR A 206 -17.40 9.97 -0.03
CA THR A 206 -17.27 8.60 0.49
C THR A 206 -17.80 7.62 -0.53
N ALA A 207 -17.05 6.54 -0.78
CA ALA A 207 -17.43 5.53 -1.76
C ALA A 207 -17.43 4.13 -1.15
N SER A 208 -18.41 3.33 -1.58
CA SER A 208 -18.46 1.89 -1.37
C SER A 208 -18.52 1.18 -2.71
N VAL A 209 -17.58 0.27 -2.98
CA VAL A 209 -17.55 -0.59 -4.16
C VAL A 209 -17.75 -2.03 -3.71
N THR A 210 -18.87 -2.63 -4.12
CA THR A 210 -19.28 -3.97 -3.72
C THR A 210 -19.56 -4.83 -4.93
N HIS A 211 -19.17 -6.11 -4.92
CA HIS A 211 -19.43 -7.03 -6.04
C HIS A 211 -20.89 -6.94 -6.54
N PRO A 212 -21.12 -6.89 -7.86
CA PRO A 212 -20.15 -7.00 -8.96
C PRO A 212 -19.45 -5.69 -9.34
N GLY A 213 -19.52 -4.68 -8.47
CA GLY A 213 -18.96 -3.35 -8.63
C GLY A 213 -17.50 -3.33 -9.09
N THR A 214 -17.26 -2.63 -10.20
CA THR A 214 -15.92 -2.35 -10.71
C THR A 214 -15.73 -0.84 -10.94
N LEU A 215 -14.62 -0.30 -10.47
CA LEU A 215 -14.20 1.06 -10.76
C LEU A 215 -12.85 1.02 -11.48
N ASN A 216 -12.78 1.50 -12.72
CA ASN A 216 -11.57 1.58 -13.51
C ASN A 216 -11.35 3.03 -13.94
N VAL A 217 -10.44 3.73 -13.27
CA VAL A 217 -10.31 5.19 -13.43
C VAL A 217 -8.87 5.61 -13.62
N GLY A 218 -8.63 6.58 -14.49
CA GLY A 218 -7.29 7.16 -14.65
C GLY A 218 -6.83 7.83 -13.36
N ILE A 219 -7.69 8.66 -12.78
CA ILE A 219 -7.41 9.46 -11.59
C ILE A 219 -8.53 9.28 -10.57
N MET A 220 -8.16 8.95 -9.34
CA MET A 220 -9.07 9.00 -8.21
C MET A 220 -8.67 10.15 -7.28
N SER A 221 -9.64 11.00 -6.92
CA SER A 221 -9.44 12.10 -5.97
C SER A 221 -10.46 12.01 -4.83
N PRO A 222 -10.28 11.06 -3.89
CA PRO A 222 -11.16 10.90 -2.74
C PRO A 222 -11.03 12.03 -1.72
N VAL A 223 -12.12 12.63 -1.28
CA VAL A 223 -12.12 13.58 -0.14
C VAL A 223 -12.23 12.84 1.20
N GLY A 224 -12.92 11.70 1.22
CA GLY A 224 -13.03 10.81 2.37
C GLY A 224 -12.80 9.34 1.99
N ASN A 225 -13.43 8.42 2.72
CA ASN A 225 -13.01 7.02 2.70
C ASN A 225 -13.54 6.25 1.48
N LEU A 226 -12.71 5.34 0.97
CA LEU A 226 -13.11 4.30 0.02
C LEU A 226 -13.20 2.96 0.73
N THR A 227 -14.35 2.29 0.63
CA THR A 227 -14.52 0.90 1.08
C THR A 227 -14.75 0.00 -0.12
N ILE A 228 -13.93 -1.04 -0.27
CA ILE A 228 -14.07 -2.07 -1.29
C ILE A 228 -14.37 -3.36 -0.57
N SER A 229 -15.55 -3.95 -0.81
CA SER A 229 -16.00 -5.09 -0.04
C SER A 229 -16.70 -6.16 -0.87
N SER A 230 -16.80 -7.37 -0.30
CA SER A 230 -17.57 -8.48 -0.86
C SER A 230 -17.18 -8.88 -2.29
N GLY A 231 -15.90 -8.74 -2.67
CA GLY A 231 -15.39 -9.06 -4.02
C GLY A 231 -15.44 -7.89 -5.01
N GLY A 232 -15.53 -6.65 -4.52
CA GLY A 232 -15.41 -5.45 -5.34
C GLY A 232 -14.01 -5.29 -5.92
N LEU A 233 -13.90 -4.63 -7.07
CA LEU A 233 -12.65 -4.38 -7.77
C LEU A 233 -12.49 -2.90 -8.06
N VAL A 234 -11.36 -2.33 -7.66
CA VAL A 234 -10.99 -0.96 -8.02
C VAL A 234 -9.61 -0.98 -8.65
N THR A 235 -9.50 -0.38 -9.82
CA THR A 235 -8.24 -0.15 -10.53
C THR A 235 -8.11 1.34 -10.81
N VAL A 236 -7.00 1.93 -10.37
CA VAL A 236 -6.71 3.35 -10.55
C VAL A 236 -5.36 3.55 -11.21
N GLY A 237 -5.27 4.56 -12.07
CA GLY A 237 -3.97 5.04 -12.54
C GLY A 237 -3.19 5.77 -11.45
N GLN A 238 -3.88 6.60 -10.66
CA GLN A 238 -3.29 7.33 -9.54
C GLN A 238 -4.33 7.75 -8.49
N VAL A 239 -3.88 7.99 -7.25
CA VAL A 239 -4.68 8.57 -6.16
C VAL A 239 -4.06 9.90 -5.71
N LEU A 240 -4.78 11.00 -5.91
CA LEU A 240 -4.25 12.37 -5.71
C LEU A 240 -4.32 12.87 -4.26
N THR A 241 -5.11 12.26 -3.40
CA THR A 241 -5.45 12.79 -2.08
C THR A 241 -5.25 11.75 -0.98
N ALA A 242 -4.89 12.24 0.20
CA ALA A 242 -4.62 11.43 1.38
C ALA A 242 -5.93 10.96 2.04
N SER A 243 -6.53 9.90 1.52
CA SER A 243 -7.72 9.25 2.10
C SER A 243 -7.41 7.89 2.73
N SER A 244 -8.40 7.32 3.44
CA SER A 244 -8.34 5.93 3.88
C SER A 244 -8.99 5.00 2.87
N ILE A 245 -8.31 3.90 2.55
CA ILE A 245 -8.79 2.83 1.67
C ILE A 245 -8.93 1.55 2.48
N ILE A 246 -10.14 1.00 2.51
CA ILE A 246 -10.49 -0.21 3.25
C ILE A 246 -10.82 -1.31 2.24
N VAL A 247 -10.06 -2.40 2.22
CA VAL A 247 -10.20 -3.52 1.26
C VAL A 247 -10.50 -4.80 2.02
N VAL A 248 -11.74 -5.30 1.93
CA VAL A 248 -12.22 -6.42 2.74
C VAL A 248 -13.08 -7.40 1.94
N GLY A 249 -13.31 -8.60 2.46
CA GLY A 249 -14.22 -9.58 1.86
C GLY A 249 -13.78 -10.03 0.47
N SER A 250 -12.52 -10.46 0.33
CA SER A 250 -11.91 -10.94 -0.91
C SER A 250 -11.91 -9.90 -2.04
N SER A 251 -11.73 -8.63 -1.68
CA SER A 251 -11.72 -7.51 -2.63
C SER A 251 -10.31 -7.13 -3.05
N THR A 252 -10.22 -6.36 -4.14
CA THR A 252 -8.93 -5.97 -4.73
C THR A 252 -8.87 -4.48 -5.00
N PHE A 253 -7.76 -3.86 -4.61
CA PHE A 253 -7.39 -2.50 -4.98
C PHE A 253 -6.10 -2.49 -5.79
N ASN A 254 -6.16 -2.08 -7.04
CA ASN A 254 -5.03 -2.00 -7.95
C ASN A 254 -4.65 -0.55 -8.23
N ILE A 255 -3.36 -0.24 -8.13
CA ILE A 255 -2.76 0.99 -8.62
C ILE A 255 -1.90 0.61 -9.83
N SER A 256 -2.43 0.86 -11.01
CA SER A 256 -1.81 0.54 -12.30
C SER A 256 -2.05 1.72 -13.23
N GLY A 257 -1.01 2.53 -13.43
CA GLY A 257 -1.09 3.77 -14.17
C GLY A 257 0.18 4.06 -14.97
N PRO A 258 0.11 5.03 -15.89
CA PRO A 258 1.25 5.40 -16.72
C PRO A 258 2.42 5.94 -15.88
N THR A 259 3.60 5.88 -16.49
CA THR A 259 4.94 6.07 -15.91
C THR A 259 5.21 7.38 -15.16
N THR A 260 4.34 8.38 -15.12
CA THR A 260 4.67 9.72 -14.53
C THR A 260 3.83 10.09 -13.31
N THR A 261 3.12 9.13 -12.74
CA THR A 261 2.09 9.38 -11.74
C THR A 261 2.60 9.18 -10.31
N TYR A 262 2.05 9.92 -9.35
CA TYR A 262 2.35 9.76 -7.92
C TYR A 262 1.04 9.48 -7.19
N SER A 263 1.05 8.45 -6.34
CA SER A 263 -0.08 8.13 -5.47
C SER A 263 0.31 8.32 -4.02
N ALA A 264 -0.51 9.05 -3.26
CA ALA A 264 -0.37 9.16 -1.82
C ALA A 264 -1.67 8.75 -1.14
N ILE A 265 -1.59 7.74 -0.28
CA ILE A 265 -2.73 7.20 0.46
C ILE A 265 -2.42 7.34 1.95
N GLU A 266 -3.35 7.92 2.71
CA GLU A 266 -3.13 8.18 4.13
C GLU A 266 -3.18 6.89 4.94
N ALA A 267 -4.17 6.05 4.68
CA ALA A 267 -4.29 4.78 5.38
C ALA A 267 -4.80 3.67 4.47
N VAL A 268 -4.21 2.48 4.59
CA VAL A 268 -4.66 1.27 3.91
C VAL A 268 -4.96 0.20 4.94
N TYR A 269 -6.19 -0.31 4.89
CA TYR A 269 -6.66 -1.41 5.73
C TYR A 269 -7.03 -2.59 4.85
N THR A 270 -6.48 -3.77 5.12
CA THR A 270 -6.88 -4.99 4.42
C THR A 270 -7.20 -6.12 5.39
N ASP A 271 -8.24 -6.90 5.09
CA ASP A 271 -8.43 -8.18 5.76
C ASP A 271 -7.55 -9.28 5.14
N SER A 272 -7.50 -10.44 5.80
CA SER A 272 -6.65 -11.56 5.39
C SER A 272 -6.99 -12.20 4.04
N THR A 273 -8.07 -11.78 3.39
CA THR A 273 -8.53 -12.34 2.11
C THR A 273 -8.36 -11.38 0.95
N SER A 274 -8.00 -10.13 1.25
CA SER A 274 -8.00 -9.03 0.29
C SER A 274 -6.58 -8.66 -0.15
N THR A 275 -6.50 -8.00 -1.29
CA THR A 275 -5.20 -7.69 -1.92
C THR A 275 -5.12 -6.22 -2.33
N VAL A 276 -3.96 -5.63 -2.09
CA VAL A 276 -3.54 -4.36 -2.70
C VAL A 276 -2.42 -4.66 -3.67
N TYR A 277 -2.51 -4.16 -4.89
CA TYR A 277 -1.55 -4.44 -5.95
C TYR A 277 -1.06 -3.14 -6.57
N ILE A 278 0.26 -2.97 -6.63
CA ILE A 278 0.94 -1.75 -7.09
C ILE A 278 1.83 -2.11 -8.27
N SER A 279 1.60 -1.52 -9.43
CA SER A 279 2.37 -1.77 -10.65
C SER A 279 2.45 -0.53 -11.57
N SER A 280 2.64 0.67 -11.00
CA SER A 280 2.74 1.93 -11.76
C SER A 280 4.15 2.19 -12.30
N ASP A 281 4.32 2.19 -13.62
CA ASP A 281 5.59 1.91 -14.28
C ASP A 281 6.77 2.87 -14.01
N GLN A 282 6.63 4.06 -13.42
CA GLN A 282 7.78 4.81 -12.84
C GLN A 282 7.38 5.77 -11.69
N GLY A 283 6.22 5.53 -11.10
CA GLY A 283 5.66 6.37 -10.05
C GLY A 283 5.94 5.81 -8.67
N THR A 284 6.39 6.63 -7.71
CA THR A 284 6.44 6.18 -6.31
C THR A 284 5.03 6.22 -5.71
N THR A 285 4.53 5.07 -5.28
CA THR A 285 3.32 5.00 -4.44
C THR A 285 3.71 5.13 -2.97
N LEU A 286 3.10 6.07 -2.25
CA LEU A 286 3.28 6.27 -0.82
C LEU A 286 2.03 5.79 -0.04
N LEU A 287 2.21 4.79 0.83
CA LEU A 287 1.22 4.34 1.81
C LEU A 287 1.70 4.78 3.20
N ARG A 288 0.99 5.69 3.87
CA ARG A 288 1.50 6.35 5.10
C ARG A 288 1.21 5.61 6.40
N ASN A 289 0.06 4.93 6.46
CA ASN A 289 -0.33 4.09 7.57
C ASN A 289 -0.89 2.80 6.98
N VAL A 290 -0.41 1.65 7.44
CA VAL A 290 -0.81 0.36 6.87
C VAL A 290 -1.17 -0.62 7.97
N GLU A 291 -2.38 -1.15 7.90
CA GLU A 291 -2.82 -2.29 8.69
C GLU A 291 -3.36 -3.34 7.73
N SER A 292 -2.44 -4.12 7.18
CA SER A 292 -2.73 -5.12 6.14
C SER A 292 -2.61 -6.52 6.72
N TYR A 293 -3.74 -7.21 6.90
CA TYR A 293 -3.75 -8.63 7.22
C TYR A 293 -3.74 -9.52 5.98
N GLY A 294 -4.04 -8.94 4.81
CA GLY A 294 -3.94 -9.57 3.50
C GLY A 294 -2.59 -9.31 2.83
N THR A 295 -2.60 -9.39 1.50
CA THR A 295 -1.40 -9.27 0.68
C THR A 295 -1.26 -7.87 0.09
N ILE A 296 -0.07 -7.29 0.24
CA ILE A 296 0.36 -6.13 -0.56
C ILE A 296 1.37 -6.64 -1.58
N THR A 297 1.09 -6.45 -2.86
CA THR A 297 1.98 -6.82 -3.96
C THR A 297 2.55 -5.57 -4.61
N ILE A 298 3.87 -5.50 -4.75
CA ILE A 298 4.58 -4.46 -5.50
C ILE A 298 5.27 -5.14 -6.67
N ASN A 299 4.83 -4.82 -7.90
CA ASN A 299 5.31 -5.49 -9.10
C ASN A 299 6.11 -4.56 -10.01
N GLY A 300 7.43 -4.74 -10.02
CA GLY A 300 8.36 -4.10 -10.96
C GLY A 300 8.52 -2.60 -10.78
N VAL A 301 8.14 -2.05 -9.61
CA VAL A 301 8.04 -0.61 -9.35
C VAL A 301 8.47 -0.26 -7.92
N SER A 302 8.76 1.01 -7.68
CA SER A 302 9.12 1.53 -6.36
C SER A 302 7.90 1.96 -5.53
N ALA A 303 7.91 1.66 -4.23
CA ALA A 303 6.88 2.10 -3.29
C ALA A 303 7.48 2.46 -1.93
N SER A 304 6.79 3.31 -1.18
CA SER A 304 7.14 3.65 0.20
C SER A 304 5.96 3.33 1.11
N ILE A 305 6.21 2.56 2.16
CA ILE A 305 5.19 2.11 3.10
C ILE A 305 5.64 2.47 4.51
N SER A 306 4.81 3.21 5.23
CA SER A 306 5.12 3.62 6.60
C SER A 306 4.03 3.29 7.61
N ASN A 307 4.45 3.26 8.87
CA ASN A 307 3.64 3.18 10.09
C ASN A 307 2.61 2.05 10.08
N GLY A 308 3.01 0.85 10.54
CA GLY A 308 2.05 -0.19 10.89
C GLY A 308 2.52 -1.61 10.64
N ILE A 309 1.61 -2.46 10.15
CA ILE A 309 1.81 -3.90 10.03
C ILE A 309 1.37 -4.37 8.64
N ILE A 310 2.19 -5.23 8.04
CA ILE A 310 1.90 -5.96 6.81
C ILE A 310 2.06 -7.46 7.10
N ALA A 311 0.99 -8.23 6.96
CA ALA A 311 1.07 -9.68 7.13
C ALA A 311 1.88 -10.33 6.00
N TYR A 312 1.57 -9.98 4.75
CA TYR A 312 2.21 -10.52 3.55
C TYR A 312 2.59 -9.40 2.58
N LEU A 313 3.89 -9.28 2.31
CA LEU A 313 4.45 -8.38 1.30
C LEU A 313 5.02 -9.22 0.16
N ASN A 314 4.41 -9.14 -1.03
CA ASN A 314 4.95 -9.77 -2.23
C ASN A 314 5.68 -8.73 -3.09
N LEU A 315 6.95 -8.98 -3.35
CA LEU A 315 7.81 -8.16 -4.20
C LEU A 315 8.07 -8.92 -5.49
N VAL A 316 7.69 -8.33 -6.62
CA VAL A 316 7.82 -8.99 -7.93
C VAL A 316 8.81 -8.24 -8.81
N LEU A 317 9.75 -8.97 -9.41
CA LEU A 317 10.71 -8.47 -10.39
C LEU A 317 10.61 -9.27 -11.70
N LYS A 318 10.23 -8.60 -12.78
CA LYS A 318 10.10 -9.21 -14.11
C LYS A 318 11.17 -8.70 -15.09
N PRO A 319 11.57 -9.48 -16.11
CA PRO A 319 12.57 -9.06 -17.09
C PRO A 319 12.21 -7.77 -17.84
N ASP A 320 10.92 -7.57 -18.06
CA ASP A 320 10.33 -6.41 -18.73
C ASP A 320 9.90 -5.29 -17.74
N SER A 321 10.30 -5.40 -16.47
CA SER A 321 10.02 -4.34 -15.49
C SER A 321 10.61 -3.02 -15.95
N ALA A 322 9.81 -1.97 -15.80
CA ALA A 322 10.19 -0.62 -16.15
C ALA A 322 11.36 -0.11 -15.27
N GLU A 323 11.46 -0.61 -14.03
CA GLU A 323 12.63 -0.44 -13.15
C GLU A 323 13.34 -1.78 -12.97
N GLN A 324 14.64 -1.83 -13.31
CA GLN A 324 15.47 -3.02 -13.09
C GLN A 324 15.98 -3.13 -11.64
N GLN A 325 15.84 -2.05 -10.86
CA GLN A 325 16.24 -1.96 -9.46
C GLN A 325 15.16 -1.26 -8.61
N PRO A 326 13.94 -1.81 -8.54
CA PRO A 326 12.86 -1.17 -7.81
C PRO A 326 13.18 -1.08 -6.32
N ILE A 327 12.81 0.05 -5.71
CA ILE A 327 13.05 0.34 -4.30
C ILE A 327 11.73 0.30 -3.55
N THR A 328 11.59 -0.66 -2.64
CA THR A 328 10.53 -0.68 -1.63
C THR A 328 11.08 -0.14 -0.32
N THR A 329 10.63 1.04 0.08
CA THR A 329 10.99 1.62 1.38
C THR A 329 9.95 1.23 2.43
N ILE A 330 10.38 0.70 3.57
CA ILE A 330 9.56 0.43 4.74
C ILE A 330 10.04 1.29 5.92
N GLN A 331 9.12 1.96 6.62
CA GLN A 331 9.44 2.86 7.73
C GLN A 331 8.48 2.70 8.91
N ASN A 332 8.98 2.43 10.11
CA ASN A 332 8.16 2.16 11.29
C ASN A 332 7.11 1.05 11.04
N THR A 333 7.54 0.01 10.32
CA THR A 333 6.64 -1.03 9.83
C THR A 333 7.13 -2.41 10.22
N LYS A 334 6.22 -3.26 10.69
CA LYS A 334 6.45 -4.70 10.87
C LYS A 334 5.90 -5.45 9.67
N VAL A 335 6.71 -6.34 9.11
CA VAL A 335 6.31 -7.26 8.04
C VAL A 335 6.37 -8.69 8.58
N GLY A 336 5.28 -9.43 8.45
CA GLY A 336 5.20 -10.84 8.79
C GLY A 336 6.05 -11.64 7.81
N VAL A 337 5.58 -11.76 6.58
CA VAL A 337 6.23 -12.53 5.53
C VAL A 337 6.56 -11.64 4.35
N VAL A 338 7.79 -11.72 3.86
CA VAL A 338 8.20 -11.20 2.55
C VAL A 338 8.35 -12.35 1.58
N VAL A 339 7.71 -12.24 0.43
CA VAL A 339 7.89 -13.11 -0.73
C VAL A 339 8.56 -12.31 -1.83
N CYS A 340 9.52 -12.91 -2.51
CA CYS A 340 10.21 -12.29 -3.65
C CYS A 340 10.04 -13.19 -4.87
N ASP A 341 9.09 -12.82 -5.74
CA ASP A 341 8.82 -13.52 -6.99
C ASP A 341 9.64 -12.87 -8.11
N THR A 342 10.65 -13.57 -8.62
CA THR A 342 11.47 -13.03 -9.72
C THR A 342 11.65 -14.05 -10.84
N ASP A 343 11.51 -13.56 -12.06
CA ASP A 343 11.90 -14.26 -13.30
C ASP A 343 13.27 -13.76 -13.81
N VAL A 344 13.93 -12.88 -13.04
CA VAL A 344 15.23 -12.28 -13.34
C VAL A 344 16.30 -12.86 -12.42
N PHE A 345 17.33 -13.46 -13.02
CA PHE A 345 18.40 -14.18 -12.31
C PHE A 345 19.80 -13.59 -12.55
N ASP A 346 19.90 -12.45 -13.23
CA ASP A 346 21.16 -11.70 -13.31
C ASP A 346 21.41 -10.93 -12.00
N SER A 347 22.66 -10.61 -11.69
CA SER A 347 23.03 -9.90 -10.45
C SER A 347 22.92 -8.37 -10.56
N SER A 348 22.65 -7.83 -11.75
CA SER A 348 22.48 -6.38 -11.96
C SER A 348 21.07 -5.90 -11.69
N SER A 349 20.10 -6.81 -11.67
CA SER A 349 18.69 -6.54 -11.43
C SER A 349 18.29 -7.14 -10.09
N TYR A 350 17.76 -6.31 -9.19
CA TYR A 350 17.43 -6.73 -7.83
C TYR A 350 16.36 -5.84 -7.24
N ILE A 351 15.57 -6.39 -6.30
CA ILE A 351 14.64 -5.59 -5.51
C ILE A 351 15.38 -5.08 -4.28
N SER A 352 15.30 -3.78 -4.02
CA SER A 352 15.86 -3.18 -2.81
C SER A 352 14.76 -2.95 -1.77
N LEU A 353 14.77 -3.71 -0.68
CA LEU A 353 13.94 -3.49 0.49
C LEU A 353 14.70 -2.62 1.49
N ASN A 354 14.38 -1.33 1.50
CA ASN A 354 15.05 -0.32 2.31
C ASN A 354 14.30 -0.06 3.61
N CYS A 355 14.96 -0.32 4.72
CA CYS A 355 14.48 0.04 6.05
C CYS A 355 14.91 1.45 6.45
N VAL A 356 13.92 2.26 6.85
CA VAL A 356 14.10 3.61 7.39
C VAL A 356 13.54 3.65 8.81
N ASP A 357 14.27 4.27 9.74
CA ASP A 357 13.96 4.37 11.17
C ASP A 357 13.83 3.03 11.91
N TYR A 358 12.73 2.31 11.75
CA TYR A 358 12.50 1.00 12.38
C TYR A 358 11.76 0.06 11.44
N CYS A 359 12.28 -1.16 11.28
CA CYS A 359 11.58 -2.23 10.59
C CYS A 359 11.77 -3.55 11.30
N GLU A 360 10.75 -4.39 11.27
CA GLU A 360 10.80 -5.74 11.80
C GLU A 360 10.34 -6.72 10.71
N LEU A 361 11.17 -7.72 10.39
CA LEU A 361 10.83 -8.75 9.40
C LEU A 361 10.81 -10.10 10.10
N SER A 362 9.70 -10.85 9.98
CA SER A 362 9.59 -12.16 10.65
C SER A 362 10.04 -13.31 9.74
N GLU A 363 9.70 -13.28 8.45
CA GLU A 363 10.03 -14.37 7.52
C GLU A 363 10.34 -13.80 6.13
N ILE A 364 11.34 -14.37 5.45
CA ILE A 364 11.57 -14.18 4.02
C ILE A 364 11.57 -15.55 3.36
N GLN A 365 10.53 -15.81 2.57
CA GLN A 365 10.26 -17.14 2.04
C GLN A 365 11.25 -17.54 0.95
N PRO A 366 11.79 -18.78 1.01
CA PRO A 366 12.65 -19.27 -0.04
C PRO A 366 11.87 -19.69 -1.29
N PRO A 367 12.46 -19.52 -2.49
CA PRO A 367 13.72 -18.84 -2.73
C PRO A 367 13.54 -17.33 -2.99
N ALA A 368 14.04 -16.47 -2.11
CA ALA A 368 14.08 -15.03 -2.38
C ALA A 368 15.31 -14.67 -3.23
N TYR A 369 15.17 -14.79 -4.54
CA TYR A 369 16.24 -14.45 -5.47
C TYR A 369 16.36 -12.92 -5.66
N ASN A 370 17.61 -12.43 -5.71
CA ASN A 370 17.94 -11.03 -6.00
C ASN A 370 17.21 -10.00 -5.11
N LEU A 371 17.09 -10.29 -3.82
CA LEU A 371 16.55 -9.39 -2.81
C LEU A 371 17.68 -8.78 -1.98
N GLN A 372 17.76 -7.45 -1.97
CA GLN A 372 18.65 -6.71 -1.09
C GLN A 372 17.87 -6.10 0.06
N ILE A 373 18.35 -6.33 1.29
CA ILE A 373 17.77 -5.75 2.50
C ILE A 373 18.76 -4.73 3.04
N GLY A 374 18.39 -3.45 3.01
CA GLY A 374 19.24 -2.36 3.44
C GLY A 374 18.66 -1.62 4.63
N VAL A 375 19.50 -1.12 5.54
CA VAL A 375 19.12 -0.05 6.47
C VAL A 375 19.75 1.23 5.95
N SER A 376 18.96 2.07 5.29
CA SER A 376 19.47 3.20 4.49
C SER A 376 19.52 4.54 5.22
N SER A 377 18.97 4.61 6.43
CA SER A 377 18.91 5.83 7.24
C SER A 377 19.92 5.82 8.40
N PRO A 378 20.64 6.92 8.65
CA PRO A 378 21.41 7.07 9.88
C PRO A 378 20.50 6.97 11.11
N GLY A 379 20.82 6.06 12.03
CA GLY A 379 19.97 5.74 13.18
C GLY A 379 18.83 4.76 12.87
N GLY A 380 18.76 4.21 11.65
CA GLY A 380 17.79 3.18 11.30
C GLY A 380 18.06 1.84 11.98
N PHE A 381 17.00 1.08 12.23
CA PHE A 381 17.02 -0.21 12.91
C PHE A 381 16.31 -1.29 12.08
N LEU A 382 17.03 -2.36 11.74
CA LEU A 382 16.45 -3.60 11.24
C LEU A 382 16.41 -4.64 12.36
N ASN A 383 15.21 -5.03 12.75
CA ASN A 383 14.97 -6.03 13.78
C ASN A 383 14.57 -7.37 13.17
N LEU A 384 15.46 -8.35 13.25
CA LEU A 384 15.22 -9.74 12.89
C LEU A 384 15.17 -10.54 14.18
N THR A 385 14.08 -10.42 14.94
CA THR A 385 13.84 -11.20 16.16
C THR A 385 12.88 -12.36 15.85
N LYS A 386 13.29 -13.58 16.17
CA LYS A 386 12.54 -14.82 15.85
C LYS A 386 12.28 -14.96 14.36
N SER A 387 13.27 -14.58 13.55
CA SER A 387 13.10 -14.53 12.10
C SER A 387 13.71 -15.73 11.39
N ASP A 388 13.16 -16.05 10.21
CA ASP A 388 13.74 -17.02 9.27
C ASP A 388 13.96 -16.33 7.92
N ILE A 389 15.22 -16.17 7.54
CA ILE A 389 15.63 -15.35 6.39
C ILE A 389 16.42 -16.22 5.41
N SER A 390 15.87 -16.47 4.22
CA SER A 390 16.57 -17.16 3.15
C SER A 390 16.72 -16.26 1.93
N LEU A 391 17.95 -15.96 1.54
CA LEU A 391 18.29 -15.13 0.39
C LEU A 391 19.09 -15.94 -0.63
N ALA A 392 18.74 -15.84 -1.91
CA ALA A 392 19.37 -16.60 -2.98
C ALA A 392 19.77 -15.71 -4.17
N GLY A 393 20.66 -16.19 -5.04
CA GLY A 393 21.13 -15.45 -6.21
C GLY A 393 22.22 -14.42 -5.90
N GLY A 394 23.03 -14.08 -6.91
CA GLY A 394 24.21 -13.24 -6.72
C GLY A 394 23.92 -11.76 -6.45
N GLY A 395 22.68 -11.30 -6.64
CA GLY A 395 22.26 -9.94 -6.32
C GLY A 395 21.80 -9.75 -4.88
N SER A 396 21.60 -10.82 -4.10
CA SER A 396 21.03 -10.73 -2.76
C SER A 396 22.05 -10.41 -1.69
N ARG A 397 21.68 -9.60 -0.70
CA ARG A 397 22.54 -9.24 0.45
C ARG A 397 21.75 -8.56 1.56
N ILE A 398 22.36 -8.50 2.75
CA ILE A 398 21.93 -7.63 3.85
C ILE A 398 22.98 -6.52 4.00
N THR A 399 22.55 -5.28 4.20
CA THR A 399 23.45 -4.13 4.34
C THR A 399 23.02 -3.21 5.47
N ALA A 400 23.94 -2.95 6.39
CA ALA A 400 23.84 -1.87 7.36
C ALA A 400 24.59 -0.65 6.80
N SER A 401 23.89 0.41 6.37
CA SER A 401 24.55 1.66 5.97
C SER A 401 25.03 2.46 7.19
N SER A 402 25.88 3.47 6.97
CA SER A 402 26.51 4.22 8.07
C SER A 402 25.56 4.64 9.21
N LYS A 403 25.99 4.36 10.45
CA LYS A 403 25.23 4.64 11.70
C LYS A 403 23.90 3.89 11.82
N SER A 404 23.76 2.72 11.21
CA SER A 404 22.57 1.87 11.36
C SER A 404 22.77 0.78 12.40
N THR A 405 21.68 0.12 12.78
CA THR A 405 21.70 -1.05 13.67
C THR A 405 20.95 -2.22 13.05
N ILE A 406 21.53 -3.42 13.12
CA ILE A 406 20.87 -4.68 12.78
C ILE A 406 20.83 -5.59 14.01
N ILE A 407 19.67 -6.16 14.31
CA ILE A 407 19.48 -7.10 15.43
C ILE A 407 19.11 -8.47 14.88
N PHE A 408 19.89 -9.49 15.22
CA PHE A 408 19.61 -10.90 14.99
C PHE A 408 19.37 -11.59 16.35
N ASN A 409 18.11 -11.78 16.74
CA ASN A 409 17.78 -12.35 18.05
C ASN A 409 16.89 -13.59 17.90
N ASN A 410 17.44 -14.77 18.21
CA ASN A 410 16.79 -16.07 17.98
C ASN A 410 16.41 -16.25 16.50
N THR A 411 17.36 -15.98 15.61
CA THR A 411 17.11 -15.85 14.17
C THR A 411 17.96 -16.82 13.36
N MET A 412 17.37 -17.34 12.29
CA MET A 412 18.06 -18.10 11.26
C MET A 412 18.23 -17.22 10.02
N VAL A 413 19.45 -17.16 9.49
CA VAL A 413 19.74 -16.47 8.24
C VAL A 413 20.56 -17.40 7.36
N ASP A 414 20.15 -17.57 6.11
CA ASP A 414 20.94 -18.21 5.07
C ASP A 414 21.04 -17.28 3.87
N THR A 415 22.24 -16.77 3.60
CA THR A 415 22.48 -15.87 2.46
C THR A 415 23.00 -16.59 1.23
N ASN A 416 23.07 -17.93 1.24
CA ASN A 416 23.63 -18.75 0.15
C ASN A 416 25.03 -18.27 -0.29
N SER A 417 25.90 -17.95 0.67
CA SER A 417 27.26 -17.41 0.49
C SER A 417 27.36 -15.91 0.16
N ASN A 418 26.24 -15.17 0.07
CA ASN A 418 26.29 -13.73 -0.13
C ASN A 418 26.63 -12.98 1.17
N SER A 419 27.36 -11.88 1.07
CA SER A 419 27.83 -11.15 2.24
C SER A 419 26.77 -10.29 2.93
N ILE A 420 26.94 -10.17 4.25
CA ILE A 420 26.32 -9.16 5.11
C ILE A 420 27.34 -8.03 5.26
N TYR A 421 27.00 -6.86 4.70
CA TYR A 421 27.87 -5.68 4.72
C TYR A 421 27.51 -4.77 5.89
N VAL A 422 28.51 -4.40 6.69
CA VAL A 422 28.34 -3.49 7.82
C VAL A 422 29.25 -2.29 7.63
N ASP A 423 28.66 -1.18 7.21
CA ASP A 423 29.34 0.07 6.89
C ASP A 423 29.60 0.93 8.15
N THR A 424 30.44 1.94 8.03
CA THR A 424 31.04 2.75 9.11
C THR A 424 30.09 3.20 10.22
N ASN A 425 30.55 3.08 11.47
CA ASN A 425 29.84 3.43 12.70
C ASN A 425 28.51 2.69 12.92
N SER A 426 28.33 1.52 12.31
CA SER A 426 27.11 0.72 12.47
C SER A 426 27.27 -0.30 13.60
N GLN A 427 26.14 -0.84 14.05
CA GLN A 427 26.07 -1.83 15.12
C GLN A 427 25.33 -3.07 14.66
N VAL A 428 25.88 -4.23 14.99
CA VAL A 428 25.19 -5.51 14.81
C VAL A 428 25.09 -6.21 16.16
N LEU A 429 23.89 -6.61 16.53
CA LEU A 429 23.63 -7.42 17.72
C LEU A 429 23.23 -8.83 17.29
N ILE A 430 23.94 -9.84 17.77
CA ILE A 430 23.65 -11.26 17.50
C ILE A 430 23.38 -11.93 18.84
N GLN A 431 22.22 -12.54 18.99
CA GLN A 431 21.84 -13.25 20.21
C GLN A 431 21.13 -14.55 19.87
N ASN A 432 21.69 -15.68 20.30
CA ASN A 432 21.11 -17.01 20.08
C ASN A 432 20.71 -17.29 18.61
N SER A 433 21.53 -16.85 17.65
CA SER A 433 21.18 -16.84 16.23
C SER A 433 22.15 -17.69 15.40
N ASN A 434 21.67 -18.25 14.30
CA ASN A 434 22.47 -18.98 13.32
C ASN A 434 22.46 -18.24 11.98
N ILE A 435 23.60 -17.69 11.59
CA ILE A 435 23.77 -16.84 10.41
C ILE A 435 24.74 -17.51 9.45
N ASN A 436 24.21 -18.25 8.49
CA ASN A 436 24.97 -18.80 7.37
C ASN A 436 25.24 -17.72 6.29
N GLY A 437 26.02 -16.71 6.64
CA GLY A 437 26.46 -15.67 5.72
C GLY A 437 27.77 -15.02 6.18
N PRO A 438 28.68 -14.66 5.27
CA PRO A 438 29.92 -13.96 5.63
C PRO A 438 29.65 -12.51 6.04
N PHE A 439 30.21 -12.08 7.18
CA PHE A 439 30.20 -10.68 7.60
C PHE A 439 31.43 -9.95 7.08
N LEU A 440 31.21 -8.82 6.42
CA LEU A 440 32.24 -7.87 5.99
C LEU A 440 32.02 -6.56 6.74
N VAL A 441 32.91 -6.24 7.69
CA VAL A 441 32.71 -5.20 8.70
C VAL A 441 33.79 -4.14 8.61
N ASP A 442 33.36 -2.88 8.47
CA ASP A 442 34.26 -1.75 8.39
C ASP A 442 33.89 -0.64 9.40
N HIS A 443 34.88 -0.18 10.17
CA HIS A 443 34.75 0.84 11.22
C HIS A 443 33.49 0.71 12.10
N SER A 444 33.13 -0.52 12.50
CA SER A 444 31.84 -0.83 13.10
C SER A 444 31.94 -1.81 14.27
N THR A 445 30.81 -2.07 14.95
CA THR A 445 30.78 -2.96 16.11
C THR A 445 29.83 -4.14 15.88
N ILE A 446 30.32 -5.36 16.10
CA ILE A 446 29.50 -6.56 16.28
C ILE A 446 29.50 -6.91 17.76
N THR A 447 28.32 -7.19 18.32
CA THR A 447 28.17 -7.71 19.68
C THR A 447 27.39 -9.02 19.65
N VAL A 448 27.97 -10.07 20.22
CA VAL A 448 27.42 -11.42 20.26
C VAL A 448 27.09 -11.80 21.70
N HIS A 449 25.88 -12.31 21.92
CA HIS A 449 25.41 -12.86 23.18
C HIS A 449 24.92 -14.30 23.01
N GLY A 450 25.03 -15.09 24.07
CA GLY A 450 24.51 -16.45 24.08
C GLY A 450 25.22 -17.38 23.08
N GLN A 451 24.52 -18.40 22.60
CA GLN A 451 25.09 -19.39 21.67
C GLN A 451 24.72 -19.01 20.24
N SER A 452 25.67 -18.48 19.49
CA SER A 452 25.43 -18.02 18.12
C SER A 452 26.43 -18.62 17.14
N SER A 453 26.03 -18.81 15.90
CA SER A 453 26.90 -19.22 14.82
C SER A 453 26.86 -18.25 13.64
N VAL A 454 28.01 -18.06 13.01
CA VAL A 454 28.19 -17.24 11.80
C VAL A 454 29.05 -18.00 10.79
N ASN A 455 28.93 -17.68 9.50
CA ASN A 455 29.76 -18.35 8.50
C ASN A 455 31.22 -17.90 8.58
N ASN A 456 31.47 -16.63 8.27
CA ASN A 456 32.78 -15.98 8.20
C ASN A 456 32.68 -14.60 8.87
N ILE A 457 33.76 -14.12 9.47
CA ILE A 457 33.87 -12.72 9.91
C ILE A 457 35.18 -12.13 9.37
N GLU A 458 35.05 -11.08 8.55
CA GLU A 458 36.15 -10.23 8.14
C GLU A 458 35.95 -8.80 8.68
N MET A 459 36.94 -8.28 9.39
CA MET A 459 36.85 -7.01 10.10
C MET A 459 38.05 -6.11 9.83
N THR A 460 37.77 -4.85 9.55
CA THR A 460 38.75 -3.77 9.38
C THR A 460 38.40 -2.61 10.31
N ALA A 461 39.37 -2.13 11.09
CA ALA A 461 39.21 -1.04 12.06
C ALA A 461 37.93 -1.13 12.94
N SER A 462 37.53 -2.35 13.31
CA SER A 462 36.22 -2.65 13.89
C SER A 462 36.32 -3.34 15.25
N VAL A 463 35.20 -3.48 15.96
CA VAL A 463 35.12 -4.10 17.28
C VAL A 463 34.21 -5.32 17.27
N LEU A 464 34.70 -6.47 17.74
CA LEU A 464 33.89 -7.67 17.99
C LEU A 464 33.80 -7.90 19.50
N ASN A 465 32.60 -7.80 20.06
CA ASN A 465 32.35 -8.13 21.46
C ASN A 465 31.68 -9.51 21.54
N VAL A 466 32.30 -10.46 22.22
CA VAL A 466 31.70 -11.75 22.56
C VAL A 466 31.39 -11.74 24.05
N VAL A 467 30.10 -11.62 24.38
CA VAL A 467 29.62 -11.30 25.72
C VAL A 467 28.77 -12.43 26.26
N GLN A 468 29.29 -13.19 27.22
CA GLN A 468 28.60 -14.32 27.84
C GLN A 468 28.00 -15.31 26.83
N GLY A 469 28.82 -16.23 26.32
CA GLY A 469 28.34 -17.22 25.38
C GLY A 469 29.44 -17.84 24.53
N VAL A 470 29.01 -18.51 23.47
CA VAL A 470 29.89 -19.15 22.49
C VAL A 470 29.51 -18.61 21.11
N LEU A 471 30.50 -18.03 20.43
CA LEU A 471 30.44 -17.69 19.02
C LEU A 471 31.13 -18.79 18.23
N THR A 472 30.38 -19.50 17.40
CA THR A 472 30.91 -20.47 16.45
C THR A 472 31.04 -19.84 15.07
N ILE A 473 32.24 -19.82 14.51
CA ILE A 473 32.53 -19.36 13.15
C ILE A 473 32.82 -20.59 12.31
N THR A 474 32.03 -20.85 11.27
CA THR A 474 32.16 -22.12 10.52
C THR A 474 33.32 -22.13 9.52
N THR A 475 33.71 -20.95 9.04
CA THR A 475 34.87 -20.74 8.17
C THR A 475 35.88 -19.87 8.91
N ASP A 476 36.27 -18.71 8.39
CA ASP A 476 37.46 -18.00 8.81
C ASP A 476 37.15 -16.81 9.73
N LEU A 477 38.15 -16.39 10.50
CA LEU A 477 38.13 -15.16 11.30
C LEU A 477 39.32 -14.30 10.91
N LEU A 478 39.06 -13.22 10.18
CA LEU A 478 40.07 -12.32 9.64
C LEU A 478 39.90 -10.92 10.23
N VAL A 479 40.86 -10.48 11.03
CA VAL A 479 40.76 -9.23 11.81
C VAL A 479 42.02 -8.40 11.61
N THR A 480 41.85 -7.21 11.02
CA THR A 480 42.97 -6.39 10.55
C THR A 480 42.84 -4.91 10.95
N GLN A 481 43.92 -4.14 10.73
CA GLN A 481 43.97 -2.67 10.81
C GLN A 481 43.47 -2.07 12.13
N GLY A 482 44.02 -2.51 13.26
CA GLY A 482 43.71 -1.93 14.58
C GLY A 482 42.34 -2.32 15.12
N SER A 483 41.70 -3.34 14.55
CA SER A 483 40.47 -3.91 15.09
C SER A 483 40.68 -4.47 16.51
N THR A 484 39.60 -4.65 17.26
CA THR A 484 39.65 -5.19 18.62
C THR A 484 38.61 -6.29 18.81
N ILE A 485 39.04 -7.45 19.28
CA ILE A 485 38.14 -8.51 19.77
C ILE A 485 38.10 -8.42 21.29
N ASN A 486 36.92 -8.18 21.86
CA ASN A 486 36.67 -8.20 23.29
C ASN A 486 35.94 -9.48 23.68
N VAL A 487 36.53 -10.28 24.56
CA VAL A 487 35.90 -11.47 25.16
C VAL A 487 35.51 -11.11 26.60
N ILE A 488 34.21 -10.93 26.83
CA ILE A 488 33.65 -10.40 28.08
C ILE A 488 32.92 -11.52 28.83
N LEU A 489 33.49 -11.93 29.97
CA LEU A 489 33.13 -13.16 30.70
C LEU A 489 32.72 -12.89 32.15
N GLN A 490 31.67 -13.56 32.64
CA GLN A 490 31.29 -13.49 34.06
C GLN A 490 32.18 -14.39 34.91
N SER A 491 32.58 -15.52 34.34
CA SER A 491 33.50 -16.48 34.93
C SER A 491 34.55 -16.87 33.89
N LEU A 492 35.77 -17.10 34.35
CA LEU A 492 36.84 -17.62 33.48
C LEU A 492 36.52 -19.05 33.03
N ILE A 493 36.91 -19.41 31.80
CA ILE A 493 36.56 -20.70 31.18
C ILE A 493 37.71 -21.69 31.36
N VAL A 494 37.49 -22.76 32.13
CA VAL A 494 38.49 -23.84 32.34
C VAL A 494 38.17 -25.12 31.56
N ASN A 495 36.99 -25.20 30.95
CA ASN A 495 36.59 -26.35 30.15
C ASN A 495 36.67 -25.97 28.65
N PRO A 496 37.49 -26.65 27.84
CA PRO A 496 37.68 -26.32 26.42
C PRO A 496 36.39 -26.41 25.60
N THR A 497 35.40 -27.20 26.02
CA THR A 497 34.11 -27.32 25.32
C THR A 497 33.25 -26.05 25.40
N ASN A 498 33.56 -25.14 26.33
CA ASN A 498 32.85 -23.88 26.54
C ASN A 498 33.68 -22.67 26.05
N THR A 499 34.66 -22.89 25.19
CA THR A 499 35.53 -21.83 24.67
C THR A 499 34.68 -20.73 24.01
N PRO A 500 34.84 -19.44 24.37
CA PRO A 500 33.97 -18.37 23.91
C PRO A 500 33.93 -18.16 22.40
N ILE A 501 35.06 -18.39 21.71
CA ILE A 501 35.13 -18.28 20.25
C ILE A 501 35.65 -19.61 19.70
N ASN A 502 34.88 -20.24 18.82
CA ASN A 502 35.28 -21.48 18.16
C ASN A 502 35.24 -21.30 16.64
N VAL A 503 36.37 -21.44 15.98
CA VAL A 503 36.52 -21.27 14.53
C VAL A 503 36.76 -22.64 13.91
N HIS A 504 35.90 -23.09 12.99
CA HIS A 504 36.03 -24.40 12.34
C HIS A 504 36.71 -24.35 10.97
N GLY A 505 36.91 -23.15 10.42
CA GLY A 505 37.57 -22.95 9.14
C GLY A 505 39.07 -23.13 9.17
N GLN A 506 39.70 -22.57 8.15
CA GLN A 506 41.10 -22.84 7.89
C GLN A 506 42.02 -21.81 8.55
N ASP A 507 41.58 -20.55 8.64
CA ASP A 507 42.43 -19.44 9.03
C ASP A 507 41.82 -18.57 10.15
N VAL A 508 42.62 -18.36 11.21
CA VAL A 508 42.41 -17.30 12.20
C VAL A 508 43.59 -16.35 12.10
N SER A 509 43.36 -15.11 11.67
CA SER A 509 44.40 -14.08 11.59
C SER A 509 43.94 -12.79 12.23
N ILE A 510 44.66 -12.37 13.28
CA ILE A 510 44.41 -11.14 14.03
C ILE A 510 45.65 -10.25 13.89
N SER A 511 45.96 -9.91 12.64
CA SER A 511 47.14 -9.12 12.31
C SER A 511 46.91 -7.64 12.65
N GLN A 512 47.90 -7.01 13.30
CA GLN A 512 47.85 -5.59 13.69
C GLN A 512 46.59 -5.18 14.49
N SER A 513 46.02 -6.13 15.24
CA SER A 513 44.75 -5.97 15.96
C SER A 513 44.91 -6.46 17.40
N ASN A 514 43.94 -6.14 18.26
CA ASN A 514 44.00 -6.44 19.69
C ASN A 514 43.02 -7.54 20.07
N LEU A 515 43.41 -8.37 21.03
CA LEU A 515 42.51 -9.27 21.75
C LEU A 515 42.48 -8.85 23.21
N VAL A 516 41.29 -8.56 23.73
CA VAL A 516 41.10 -8.11 25.10
C VAL A 516 40.16 -9.09 25.80
N VAL A 517 40.65 -9.71 26.86
CA VAL A 517 39.82 -10.54 27.74
C VAL A 517 39.44 -9.72 28.96
N GLN A 518 38.14 -9.57 29.19
CA GLN A 518 37.58 -8.90 30.36
C GLN A 518 36.78 -9.93 31.14
N SER A 519 36.97 -9.97 32.45
CA SER A 519 36.18 -10.84 33.32
C SER A 519 35.53 -10.05 34.44
N SER A 520 34.45 -10.58 35.03
CA SER A 520 33.94 -10.20 36.36
C SER A 520 34.10 -11.30 37.43
N ALA A 521 34.93 -12.32 37.16
CA ALA A 521 35.28 -13.38 38.12
C ALA A 521 35.98 -12.86 39.40
N ASN A 522 35.37 -13.11 40.56
CA ASN A 522 35.92 -12.68 41.85
C ASN A 522 37.09 -13.53 42.37
N THR A 523 37.35 -14.68 41.74
CA THR A 523 38.37 -15.64 42.14
C THR A 523 39.02 -16.24 40.90
N ILE A 524 40.35 -16.38 40.94
CA ILE A 524 41.08 -17.27 40.03
C ILE A 524 41.17 -18.65 40.69
N ALA A 525 41.15 -19.71 39.88
CA ALA A 525 41.55 -21.04 40.32
C ALA A 525 43.05 -21.07 40.64
N ASP A 526 43.54 -22.23 41.12
CA ASP A 526 44.94 -22.43 41.49
C ASP A 526 45.90 -21.91 40.40
N PRO A 527 47.12 -21.46 40.79
CA PRO A 527 48.18 -21.13 39.85
C PRO A 527 48.34 -22.20 38.78
N ASP A 528 48.67 -21.79 37.56
CA ASP A 528 48.83 -22.68 36.40
C ASP A 528 47.53 -23.30 35.85
N THR A 529 46.35 -22.88 36.36
CA THR A 529 45.08 -23.20 35.70
C THR A 529 45.00 -22.53 34.33
N LEU A 530 44.74 -23.33 33.30
CA LEU A 530 44.60 -22.85 31.92
C LEU A 530 43.18 -22.34 31.69
N TYR A 531 43.06 -21.11 31.17
CA TYR A 531 41.80 -20.50 30.78
C TYR A 531 41.70 -20.37 29.27
N TYR A 532 40.55 -20.76 28.70
CA TYR A 532 40.33 -20.87 27.26
C TYR A 532 39.61 -19.64 26.69
N VAL A 533 40.09 -19.12 25.56
CA VAL A 533 39.55 -17.90 24.91
C VAL A 533 39.05 -18.20 23.50
N MET A 534 39.88 -18.87 22.69
CA MET A 534 39.60 -19.16 21.29
C MET A 534 40.08 -20.56 20.93
N ALA A 535 39.37 -21.25 20.03
CA ALA A 535 39.75 -22.56 19.51
C ALA A 535 39.69 -22.57 17.98
N SER A 536 40.60 -23.30 17.35
CA SER A 536 40.64 -23.55 15.90
C SER A 536 41.25 -24.94 15.62
N PRO A 537 40.82 -25.69 14.59
CA PRO A 537 41.50 -26.91 14.16
C PRO A 537 42.87 -26.62 13.52
N LYS A 538 43.20 -25.34 13.28
CA LYS A 538 44.43 -24.86 12.68
C LYS A 538 45.07 -23.75 13.51
N TYR A 539 46.15 -23.16 12.99
CA TYR A 539 46.96 -22.14 13.67
C TYR A 539 46.14 -20.88 14.01
N ILE A 540 46.44 -20.26 15.15
CA ILE A 540 45.85 -18.99 15.60
C ILE A 540 46.93 -17.90 15.48
N ASP A 541 46.91 -17.13 14.38
CA ASP A 541 47.87 -16.06 14.15
C ASP A 541 47.50 -14.80 14.94
N VAL A 542 47.94 -14.76 16.20
CA VAL A 542 47.75 -13.64 17.13
C VAL A 542 49.09 -13.27 17.75
N PRO A 543 49.60 -12.05 17.53
CA PRO A 543 50.75 -11.56 18.29
C PRO A 543 50.38 -11.47 19.78
N PHE A 544 50.94 -12.34 20.63
CA PHE A 544 50.58 -12.37 22.06
C PHE A 544 50.84 -11.03 22.79
N SER A 545 51.73 -10.18 22.27
CA SER A 545 51.92 -8.80 22.76
C SER A 545 50.68 -7.92 22.65
N ASN A 546 49.73 -8.31 21.79
CA ASN A 546 48.48 -7.61 21.56
C ASN A 546 47.30 -8.23 22.35
N CYS A 547 47.57 -9.31 23.09
CA CYS A 547 46.62 -9.90 24.01
C CYS A 547 46.71 -9.20 25.36
N THR A 548 45.58 -8.70 25.85
CA THR A 548 45.50 -8.06 27.15
C THR A 548 44.39 -8.69 27.98
N PHE A 549 44.62 -8.74 29.29
CA PHE A 549 43.60 -9.11 30.25
C PHE A 549 43.34 -7.91 31.14
N THR A 550 42.07 -7.52 31.30
CA THR A 550 41.70 -6.45 32.23
C THR A 550 41.18 -7.09 33.53
N PRO A 551 41.95 -7.07 34.63
CA PRO A 551 41.55 -7.71 35.88
C PRO A 551 40.54 -6.89 36.69
N ILE A 552 39.82 -7.59 37.56
CA ILE A 552 38.81 -7.02 38.48
C ILE A 552 39.44 -6.59 39.81
N GLN A 553 40.63 -7.11 40.14
CA GLN A 553 41.40 -6.72 41.33
C GLN A 553 42.80 -6.28 40.93
N SER A 554 43.27 -5.17 41.50
CA SER A 554 44.57 -4.54 41.24
C SER A 554 45.80 -5.35 41.68
N SER A 555 45.62 -6.60 42.14
CA SER A 555 46.66 -7.44 42.75
C SER A 555 47.05 -8.68 41.95
N LEU A 556 46.42 -8.93 40.80
CA LEU A 556 46.78 -10.05 39.92
C LEU A 556 47.97 -9.69 39.04
N THR A 557 48.91 -10.64 38.87
CA THR A 557 49.98 -10.55 37.88
C THR A 557 49.39 -10.51 36.47
N THR A 558 50.07 -9.84 35.54
CA THR A 558 49.68 -9.88 34.13
C THR A 558 49.70 -11.33 33.65
N PRO A 559 48.60 -11.87 33.10
CA PRO A 559 48.58 -13.25 32.66
C PRO A 559 49.45 -13.44 31.42
N ASN A 560 49.94 -14.66 31.25
CA ASN A 560 50.70 -15.04 30.07
C ASN A 560 49.77 -15.69 29.04
N PHE A 561 49.76 -15.19 27.81
CA PHE A 561 48.99 -15.77 26.72
C PHE A 561 49.85 -16.74 25.92
N THR A 562 49.33 -17.94 25.66
CA THR A 562 50.02 -19.00 24.92
C THR A 562 49.03 -19.83 24.09
N GLU A 563 49.56 -20.70 23.24
CA GLU A 563 48.77 -21.71 22.53
C GLU A 563 48.93 -23.08 23.20
N SER A 564 47.87 -23.88 23.17
CA SER A 564 47.90 -25.29 23.57
C SER A 564 47.18 -26.17 22.56
N LEU A 565 47.69 -27.37 22.34
CA LEU A 565 47.08 -28.36 21.46
C LEU A 565 46.30 -29.39 22.30
N TYR A 566 45.01 -29.54 22.05
CA TYR A 566 44.15 -30.50 22.74
C TYR A 566 43.06 -31.05 21.80
N ASN A 567 42.91 -32.38 21.72
CA ASN A 567 41.92 -33.05 20.85
C ASN A 567 41.89 -32.52 19.40
N ASP A 568 43.06 -32.35 18.77
CA ASP A 568 43.23 -31.83 17.41
C ASP A 568 42.79 -30.38 17.17
N TYR A 569 42.55 -29.61 18.24
CA TYR A 569 42.33 -28.16 18.21
C TYR A 569 43.50 -27.43 18.85
N VAL A 570 43.91 -26.32 18.23
CA VAL A 570 44.74 -25.27 18.81
C VAL A 570 43.84 -24.35 19.62
N TYR A 571 44.19 -24.12 20.88
CA TYR A 571 43.50 -23.21 21.76
C TYR A 571 44.41 -22.03 22.11
N LEU A 572 43.89 -20.82 21.97
CA LEU A 572 44.46 -19.65 22.62
C LEU A 572 44.01 -19.65 24.07
N ILE A 573 44.99 -19.72 24.96
CA ILE A 573 44.81 -19.84 26.41
C ILE A 573 45.60 -18.76 27.15
N PHE A 574 45.27 -18.57 28.43
CA PHE A 574 46.09 -17.80 29.35
C PHE A 574 46.08 -18.40 30.75
N ASP A 575 47.13 -18.11 31.52
CA ASP A 575 47.32 -18.53 32.90
C ASP A 575 47.89 -17.39 33.76
N PHE A 576 47.66 -17.44 35.07
CA PHE A 576 48.25 -16.50 36.03
C PHE A 576 49.42 -17.19 36.72
N GLN A 577 50.64 -16.67 36.50
CA GLN A 577 51.82 -17.20 37.17
C GLN A 577 51.88 -16.75 38.64
N THR A 578 52.40 -17.63 39.48
CA THR A 578 52.78 -17.28 40.86
C THR A 578 54.00 -16.37 40.84
N ASN A 579 53.96 -15.28 41.59
CA ASN A 579 55.16 -14.52 41.92
C ASN A 579 56.09 -15.44 42.71
N ASN A 580 57.14 -15.96 42.07
CA ASN A 580 58.22 -16.68 42.75
C ASN A 580 58.96 -15.77 43.73
#